data_AF-A0A166EUZ2-F1
#
_entry.id   AF-A0A166EUZ2-F1
#
_cell.length_a   1.000
_cell.length_b   1.000
_cell.length_c   1.000
_cell.angle_alpha   90.00
_cell.angle_beta   90.00
_cell.angle_gamma   90.00
#
_symmetry.space_group_name_H-M   'P 1'
#
loop_
_entity.id
_entity.type
_entity.pdbx_description
1 polymer ?
#
loop_
_entity_poly.entity_id
_entity_poly.type
_entity_poly.pdbx_seq_one_letter_code
_entity_poly.pdbx_strand_id
1 'polypeptide(L)'
;MAISIIVSRLLFSAVTAACLASSICSARDKVLLMPPEKIEEKFTFYPILPFDTAQATLKRYTRFINNVREEIVSGDTVHGIPRLYNPVKLEESDRYLQVALFNSDEQRISLAIDKSDVYIVGYRTEYEACFFSDTDGADTSSLFPGITRHQLPFKNGYSGMEEIAGSRRDISLGMSELDECIKHLHDLTDNSSLARCMLITIQMVAEAVRYRY
;
A
#
# COMPACT_ATOMS: atom_id res chain seq x y z
N MET A 1 -37.24 59.60 -39.12
CA MET A 1 -37.56 59.72 -37.68
C MET A 1 -37.46 58.32 -37.10
N ALA A 2 -36.36 58.02 -36.42
CA ALA A 2 -35.94 56.67 -36.07
C ALA A 2 -36.58 56.18 -34.77
N ILE A 3 -36.97 54.90 -34.78
CA ILE A 3 -37.54 54.14 -33.68
C ILE A 3 -36.40 53.38 -32.98
N SER A 4 -36.12 53.78 -31.74
CA SER A 4 -36.12 52.97 -30.51
C SER A 4 -35.22 51.72 -30.32
N ILE A 5 -34.56 51.74 -29.15
CA ILE A 5 -34.30 50.69 -28.13
C ILE A 5 -32.87 50.11 -27.92
N ILE A 6 -32.23 50.65 -26.87
CA ILE A 6 -31.56 50.10 -25.65
C ILE A 6 -30.55 48.91 -25.71
N VAL A 7 -29.48 49.11 -24.90
CA VAL A 7 -28.62 48.22 -24.08
C VAL A 7 -27.34 47.66 -24.73
N SER A 8 -26.16 47.96 -24.16
CA SER A 8 -25.39 47.01 -23.31
C SER A 8 -23.86 47.20 -23.30
N ARG A 9 -23.29 46.85 -22.13
CA ARG A 9 -21.93 46.38 -21.81
C ARG A 9 -20.86 47.40 -21.36
N LEU A 10 -20.63 47.34 -20.04
CA LEU A 10 -19.43 47.77 -19.32
C LEU A 10 -18.21 46.94 -19.73
N LEU A 11 -17.10 47.64 -19.97
CA LEU A 11 -15.77 47.13 -20.33
C LEU A 11 -14.88 46.95 -19.09
N PHE A 12 -14.08 45.89 -19.14
CA PHE A 12 -12.98 45.54 -18.24
C PHE A 12 -11.78 46.51 -18.36
N SER A 13 -11.08 46.76 -17.23
CA SER A 13 -9.64 47.08 -17.17
C SER A 13 -9.17 46.87 -15.72
N ALA A 14 -8.53 45.74 -15.37
CA ALA A 14 -7.08 45.50 -15.36
C ALA A 14 -6.29 46.37 -14.35
N VAL A 15 -5.75 45.78 -13.29
CA VAL A 15 -4.39 46.08 -12.74
C VAL A 15 -3.84 44.83 -12.02
N THR A 16 -2.60 44.53 -12.38
CA THR A 16 -1.65 43.49 -11.97
C THR A 16 -1.09 43.63 -10.55
N ALA A 17 -0.74 42.50 -9.91
CA ALA A 17 0.38 42.44 -8.96
C ALA A 17 1.03 41.04 -9.00
N ALA A 18 2.31 41.03 -9.36
CA ALA A 18 3.19 39.87 -9.39
C ALA A 18 3.63 39.45 -7.99
N CYS A 19 3.98 38.17 -7.80
CA CYS A 19 5.26 37.78 -7.19
C CYS A 19 5.43 36.25 -7.19
N LEU A 20 6.61 35.83 -7.65
CA LEU A 20 7.12 34.47 -7.65
C LEU A 20 7.34 33.98 -6.22
N ALA A 21 6.73 32.84 -5.87
CA ALA A 21 7.14 32.04 -4.73
C ALA A 21 7.26 30.57 -5.16
N SER A 22 8.52 30.16 -5.30
CA SER A 22 9.10 28.82 -5.12
C SER A 22 8.16 27.60 -5.17
N SER A 23 8.48 26.75 -6.16
CA SER A 23 8.11 25.35 -6.30
C SER A 23 8.15 24.55 -4.99
N ILE A 24 6.98 24.31 -4.42
CA ILE A 24 6.65 23.13 -3.62
C ILE A 24 5.36 22.61 -4.24
N CYS A 25 5.47 21.78 -5.28
CA CYS A 25 4.31 21.04 -5.80
C CYS A 25 3.86 20.05 -4.74
N SER A 26 2.95 20.54 -3.90
CA SER A 26 2.09 19.81 -2.99
C SER A 26 1.39 18.69 -3.77
N ALA A 27 1.79 17.45 -3.54
CA ALA A 27 1.08 16.25 -3.98
C ALA A 27 -0.24 16.03 -3.19
N ARG A 28 -0.96 17.12 -2.86
CA ARG A 28 -2.26 17.08 -2.16
C ARG A 28 -3.45 17.51 -3.03
N ASP A 29 -3.23 18.02 -4.25
CA ASP A 29 -4.31 18.59 -5.06
C ASP A 29 -4.85 17.70 -6.18
N LYS A 30 -4.75 16.37 -6.07
CA LYS A 30 -5.41 15.44 -7.03
C LYS A 30 -6.48 14.53 -6.43
N VAL A 31 -6.93 14.80 -5.20
CA VAL A 31 -8.04 14.03 -4.58
C VAL A 31 -9.42 14.63 -4.89
N LEU A 32 -9.50 15.84 -5.42
CA LEU A 32 -10.78 16.48 -5.77
C LEU A 32 -10.88 16.60 -7.29
N LEU A 33 -11.58 15.65 -7.92
CA LEU A 33 -12.50 15.85 -9.06
C LEU A 33 -12.98 14.48 -9.58
N MET A 34 -13.92 13.86 -8.86
CA MET A 34 -14.83 12.86 -9.44
C MET A 34 -16.27 13.24 -9.05
N PRO A 35 -17.24 13.13 -9.98
CA PRO A 35 -18.61 13.62 -9.77
C PRO A 35 -19.39 12.74 -8.77
N PRO A 36 -20.31 13.31 -7.97
CA PRO A 36 -20.98 12.58 -6.90
C PRO A 36 -22.30 12.02 -7.41
N GLU A 37 -22.34 10.75 -7.80
CA GLU A 37 -23.61 10.04 -7.87
C GLU A 37 -23.47 8.53 -7.56
N LYS A 38 -23.96 8.17 -6.36
CA LYS A 38 -24.40 6.84 -5.91
C LYS A 38 -23.47 5.65 -6.13
N ILE A 39 -22.56 5.46 -5.19
CA ILE A 39 -22.44 4.19 -4.44
C ILE A 39 -22.10 4.60 -2.99
N GLU A 40 -22.96 4.28 -2.02
CA GLU A 40 -22.53 4.15 -0.62
C GLU A 40 -21.68 2.88 -0.51
N GLU A 41 -20.56 2.87 -1.23
CA GLU A 41 -19.51 1.90 -1.02
C GLU A 41 -18.72 2.45 0.15
N LYS A 42 -18.69 1.68 1.24
CA LYS A 42 -17.86 1.94 2.41
C LYS A 42 -16.40 1.89 1.94
N PHE A 43 -15.91 3.00 1.37
CA PHE A 43 -14.50 3.18 1.04
C PHE A 43 -13.75 3.25 2.37
N THR A 44 -13.35 2.09 2.87
CA THR A 44 -12.42 1.99 4.00
C THR A 44 -11.06 2.46 3.49
N PHE A 45 -10.73 3.72 3.76
CA PHE A 45 -9.42 4.26 3.43
C PHE A 45 -8.42 3.76 4.48
N TYR A 46 -7.66 2.74 4.12
CA TYR A 46 -6.58 2.25 4.94
C TYR A 46 -5.38 3.21 4.85
N PRO A 47 -4.69 3.52 5.95
CA PRO A 47 -3.45 4.28 5.89
C PRO A 47 -2.41 3.55 5.01
N ILE A 48 -1.72 4.30 4.15
CA ILE A 48 -0.71 3.77 3.22
C ILE A 48 0.67 4.28 3.64
N LEU A 49 1.59 3.35 3.92
CA LEU A 49 3.00 3.64 4.20
C LEU A 49 3.88 3.32 2.99
N PRO A 50 4.51 4.32 2.34
CA PRO A 50 5.34 4.09 1.16
C PRO A 50 6.79 3.74 1.51
N PHE A 51 7.41 2.87 0.69
CA PHE A 51 8.86 2.61 0.68
C PHE A 51 9.36 2.43 -0.76
N ASP A 52 10.45 3.11 -1.09
CA ASP A 52 11.08 3.12 -2.42
C ASP A 52 12.46 2.48 -2.33
N THR A 53 12.65 1.36 -3.03
CA THR A 53 13.90 0.59 -3.06
C THR A 53 15.03 1.33 -3.77
N ALA A 54 14.75 2.16 -4.77
CA ALA A 54 15.77 2.92 -5.51
C ALA A 54 16.47 3.96 -4.63
N GLN A 55 15.75 4.49 -3.63
CA GLN A 55 16.29 5.42 -2.66
C GLN A 55 16.61 4.76 -1.31
N ALA A 56 16.66 3.42 -1.26
CA ALA A 56 16.86 2.72 0.00
C ALA A 56 18.24 3.04 0.60
N THR A 57 18.21 3.35 1.89
CA THR A 57 19.39 3.42 2.76
C THR A 57 19.02 2.75 4.06
N LEU A 58 20.01 2.32 4.86
CA LEU A 58 19.75 1.76 6.19
C LEU A 58 18.80 2.65 7.00
N LYS A 59 19.07 3.97 7.03
CA LYS A 59 18.24 4.94 7.76
C LYS A 59 16.78 4.99 7.26
N ARG A 60 16.58 4.95 5.94
CA ARG A 60 15.24 4.99 5.34
C ARG A 60 14.48 3.69 5.58
N TYR A 61 15.13 2.55 5.45
CA TYR A 61 14.54 1.25 5.73
C TYR A 61 14.18 1.10 7.22
N THR A 62 15.08 1.47 8.14
CA THR A 62 14.78 1.47 9.58
C THR A 62 13.61 2.39 9.91
N ARG A 63 13.54 3.58 9.30
CA ARG A 63 12.40 4.50 9.49
C ARG A 63 11.11 3.86 8.97
N PHE A 64 11.13 3.27 7.78
CA PHE A 64 9.98 2.60 7.20
C PHE A 64 9.46 1.49 8.13
N ILE A 65 10.31 0.58 8.59
CA ILE A 65 9.93 -0.50 9.51
C ILE A 65 9.38 0.06 10.83
N ASN A 66 9.97 1.13 11.36
CA ASN A 66 9.47 1.77 12.58
C ASN A 66 8.09 2.41 12.39
N ASN A 67 7.85 3.07 11.24
CA ASN A 67 6.53 3.60 10.92
C ASN A 67 5.49 2.47 10.85
N VAL A 68 5.83 1.32 10.24
CA VAL A 68 4.93 0.16 10.21
C VAL A 68 4.66 -0.34 11.64
N ARG A 69 5.69 -0.45 12.49
CA ARG A 69 5.52 -0.83 13.90
C ARG A 69 4.59 0.12 14.65
N GLU A 70 4.74 1.43 14.47
CA GLU A 70 3.92 2.45 15.14
C GLU A 70 2.43 2.33 14.77
N GLU A 71 2.10 1.95 13.53
CA GLU A 71 0.72 1.79 13.09
C GLU A 71 0.04 0.50 13.58
N ILE A 72 0.81 -0.58 13.81
CA ILE A 72 0.25 -1.89 14.18
C ILE A 72 0.21 -2.15 15.70
N VAL A 73 0.90 -1.34 16.50
CA VAL A 73 0.87 -1.49 17.96
C VAL A 73 -0.42 -0.90 18.53
N SER A 74 -0.98 -1.60 19.51
CA SER A 74 -2.20 -1.19 20.21
C SER A 74 -2.02 -0.05 21.21
N GLY A 75 -0.77 0.34 21.48
CA GLY A 75 -0.39 1.24 22.57
C GLY A 75 -0.13 0.50 23.90
N ASP A 76 -0.60 -0.75 24.04
CA ASP A 76 -0.34 -1.57 25.22
C ASP A 76 1.05 -2.21 25.15
N THR A 77 1.63 -2.48 26.33
CA THR A 77 2.87 -3.24 26.46
C THR A 77 2.73 -4.38 27.47
N VAL A 78 3.43 -5.48 27.24
CA VAL A 78 3.57 -6.60 28.19
C VAL A 78 5.05 -6.78 28.46
N HIS A 79 5.48 -6.64 29.72
CA HIS A 79 6.90 -6.64 30.09
C HIS A 79 7.76 -5.63 29.28
N GLY A 80 7.18 -4.47 28.92
CA GLY A 80 7.85 -3.46 28.11
C GLY A 80 7.98 -3.79 26.62
N ILE A 81 7.39 -4.91 26.16
CA ILE A 81 7.31 -5.27 24.75
C ILE A 81 5.97 -4.79 24.20
N PRO A 82 5.95 -3.98 23.12
CA PRO A 82 4.72 -3.53 22.48
C PRO A 82 3.86 -4.70 22.02
N ARG A 83 2.54 -4.58 22.22
CA ARG A 83 1.57 -5.60 21.82
C ARG A 83 0.77 -5.15 20.60
N LEU A 84 0.54 -6.08 19.68
CA LEU A 84 -0.41 -5.92 18.58
C LEU A 84 -1.85 -5.79 19.09
N TYR A 85 -2.74 -5.35 18.21
CA TYR A 85 -4.17 -5.26 18.50
C TYR A 85 -4.77 -6.64 18.78
N ASN A 86 -5.70 -6.68 19.74
CA ASN A 86 -6.53 -7.87 19.94
C ASN A 86 -7.48 -8.01 18.73
N PRO A 87 -7.46 -9.13 17.99
CA PRO A 87 -8.28 -9.30 16.79
C PRO A 87 -9.79 -9.16 17.05
N VAL A 88 -10.26 -9.47 18.27
CA VAL A 88 -11.68 -9.34 18.66
C VAL A 88 -12.11 -7.89 18.82
N LYS A 89 -11.15 -6.96 19.00
CA LYS A 89 -11.41 -5.52 19.15
C LYS A 89 -11.21 -4.74 17.85
N LEU A 90 -10.75 -5.39 16.78
CA LEU A 90 -10.53 -4.75 15.49
C LEU A 90 -11.82 -4.80 14.67
N GLU A 91 -12.33 -3.64 14.33
CA GLU A 91 -13.34 -3.50 13.28
C GLU A 91 -12.72 -3.83 11.91
N GLU A 92 -13.48 -4.42 11.00
CA GLU A 92 -12.98 -4.80 9.65
C GLU A 92 -12.35 -3.61 8.90
N SER A 93 -12.91 -2.41 9.09
CA SER A 93 -12.41 -1.18 8.47
C SER A 93 -11.07 -0.70 9.00
N ASP A 94 -10.63 -1.16 10.18
CA ASP A 94 -9.34 -0.84 10.79
C ASP A 94 -8.46 -2.08 10.96
N ARG A 95 -8.87 -3.25 10.46
CA ARG A 95 -8.13 -4.49 10.69
C ARG A 95 -6.80 -4.56 9.94
N TYR A 96 -6.74 -3.94 8.77
CA TYR A 96 -5.61 -4.05 7.88
C TYR A 96 -4.84 -2.73 7.77
N LEU A 97 -3.53 -2.82 7.65
CA LEU A 97 -2.63 -1.73 7.27
C LEU A 97 -2.20 -1.93 5.82
N GLN A 98 -2.19 -0.86 5.03
CA GLN A 98 -1.63 -0.91 3.68
C GLN A 98 -0.18 -0.41 3.65
N VAL A 99 0.68 -1.17 3.00
CA VAL A 99 2.10 -0.80 2.81
C VAL A 99 2.39 -0.78 1.32
N ALA A 100 2.74 0.38 0.78
CA ALA A 100 3.09 0.55 -0.62
C ALA A 100 4.60 0.37 -0.80
N LEU A 101 5.00 -0.55 -1.67
CA LEU A 101 6.39 -0.74 -2.07
C LEU A 101 6.55 -0.31 -3.52
N PHE A 102 7.59 0.48 -3.78
CA PHE A 102 7.96 0.97 -5.10
C PHE A 102 9.33 0.43 -5.49
N ASN A 103 9.46 -0.01 -6.74
CA ASN A 103 10.76 -0.37 -7.32
C ASN A 103 11.39 0.77 -8.10
N SER A 104 12.59 0.52 -8.61
CA SER A 104 13.35 1.43 -9.46
C SER A 104 12.71 1.77 -10.80
N ASP A 105 11.76 0.95 -11.28
CA ASP A 105 10.92 1.19 -12.46
C ASP A 105 9.63 2.00 -12.12
N GLU A 106 9.53 2.54 -10.91
CA GLU A 106 8.35 3.24 -10.35
C GLU A 106 7.08 2.36 -10.28
N GLN A 107 7.20 1.04 -10.45
CA GLN A 107 6.10 0.10 -10.27
C GLN A 107 5.75 -0.01 -8.79
N ARG A 108 4.45 -0.10 -8.50
CA ARG A 108 3.93 -0.14 -7.13
C ARG A 108 3.14 -1.42 -6.88
N ILE A 109 3.47 -2.08 -5.77
CA ILE A 109 2.57 -3.01 -5.11
C ILE A 109 2.10 -2.43 -3.77
N SER A 110 0.90 -2.79 -3.33
CA SER A 110 0.39 -2.41 -1.99
C SER A 110 -0.01 -3.66 -1.22
N LEU A 111 0.76 -3.97 -0.19
CA LEU A 111 0.54 -5.10 0.72
C LEU A 111 -0.61 -4.79 1.66
N ALA A 112 -1.43 -5.79 1.99
CA ALA A 112 -2.37 -5.73 3.10
C ALA A 112 -1.83 -6.57 4.26
N ILE A 113 -1.58 -5.91 5.39
CA ILE A 113 -1.03 -6.52 6.61
C ILE A 113 -2.11 -6.55 7.69
N ASP A 114 -2.42 -7.70 8.27
CA ASP A 114 -3.34 -7.79 9.42
C ASP A 114 -2.64 -7.25 10.68
N LYS A 115 -3.25 -6.23 11.32
CA LYS A 115 -2.68 -5.57 12.51
C LYS A 115 -2.63 -6.47 13.75
N SER A 116 -3.33 -7.61 13.74
CA SER A 116 -3.38 -8.53 14.89
C SER A 116 -2.23 -9.54 14.94
N ASP A 117 -1.58 -9.84 13.81
CA ASP A 117 -0.52 -10.86 13.71
C ASP A 117 0.63 -10.50 12.74
N VAL A 118 0.55 -9.37 12.05
CA VAL A 118 1.51 -8.87 11.05
C VAL A 118 1.61 -9.79 9.81
N TYR A 119 0.62 -10.65 9.56
CA TYR A 119 0.61 -11.46 8.34
C TYR A 119 0.23 -10.59 7.14
N ILE A 120 0.97 -10.77 6.04
CA ILE A 120 0.55 -10.26 4.74
C ILE A 120 -0.54 -11.21 4.23
N VAL A 121 -1.76 -10.71 4.07
CA VAL A 121 -2.91 -11.51 3.59
C VAL A 121 -3.07 -11.48 2.07
N GLY A 122 -2.42 -10.51 1.43
CA GLY A 122 -2.43 -10.31 -0.01
C GLY A 122 -1.77 -8.99 -0.39
N TYR A 123 -1.80 -8.68 -1.67
CA TYR A 123 -1.34 -7.41 -2.21
C TYR A 123 -2.17 -7.00 -3.43
N ARG A 124 -2.07 -5.73 -3.82
CA ARG A 124 -2.59 -5.23 -5.09
C ARG A 124 -1.52 -4.57 -5.93
N THR A 125 -1.74 -4.58 -7.24
CA THR A 125 -1.09 -3.72 -8.22
C THR A 125 -2.01 -2.51 -8.51
N GLU A 126 -1.80 -1.83 -9.63
CA GLU A 126 -2.78 -0.87 -10.12
C GLU A 126 -4.05 -1.56 -10.66
N TYR A 127 -3.91 -2.76 -11.21
CA TYR A 127 -4.93 -3.42 -12.01
C TYR A 127 -5.65 -4.54 -11.27
N GLU A 128 -4.94 -5.25 -10.39
CA GLU A 128 -5.41 -6.51 -9.82
C GLU A 128 -4.99 -6.65 -8.36
N ALA A 129 -5.70 -7.48 -7.60
CA ALA A 129 -5.35 -7.86 -6.24
C ALA A 129 -5.21 -9.37 -6.11
N CYS A 130 -4.13 -9.81 -5.48
CA CYS A 130 -3.82 -11.22 -5.25
C CYS A 130 -3.87 -11.51 -3.76
N PHE A 131 -4.59 -12.58 -3.39
CA PHE A 131 -4.75 -13.02 -2.00
C PHE A 131 -4.29 -14.46 -1.85
N PHE A 132 -3.72 -14.81 -0.70
CA PHE A 132 -3.38 -16.20 -0.42
C PHE A 132 -4.63 -17.09 -0.41
N SER A 133 -4.47 -18.35 -0.86
CA SER A 133 -5.58 -19.27 -1.06
C SER A 133 -6.23 -19.81 0.22
N ASP A 134 -5.53 -19.74 1.36
CA ASP A 134 -5.91 -20.35 2.63
C ASP A 134 -5.68 -19.37 3.79
N THR A 135 -6.43 -18.28 3.79
CA THR A 135 -6.47 -17.43 4.98
C THR A 135 -7.50 -17.98 5.97
N ASP A 136 -7.04 -18.68 7.02
CA ASP A 136 -7.83 -18.90 8.26
C ASP A 136 -8.08 -17.59 9.05
N GLY A 137 -7.70 -16.45 8.44
CA GLY A 137 -7.79 -15.11 9.01
C GLY A 137 -9.13 -14.43 8.76
N ALA A 138 -9.18 -13.13 9.07
CA ALA A 138 -10.36 -12.31 8.84
C ALA A 138 -10.75 -12.23 7.35
N ASP A 139 -12.02 -11.89 7.14
CA ASP A 139 -12.56 -11.63 5.81
C ASP A 139 -11.77 -10.51 5.11
N THR A 140 -11.27 -10.83 3.92
CA THR A 140 -10.53 -9.91 3.06
C THR A 140 -11.42 -9.27 2.00
N SER A 141 -12.74 -9.52 2.02
CA SER A 141 -13.69 -9.00 1.02
C SER A 141 -13.70 -7.47 0.93
N SER A 142 -13.47 -6.78 2.05
CA SER A 142 -13.38 -5.32 2.12
C SER A 142 -12.04 -4.76 1.62
N LEU A 143 -11.01 -5.60 1.45
CA LEU A 143 -9.71 -5.15 0.96
C LEU A 143 -9.76 -4.88 -0.53
N PHE A 144 -9.25 -3.70 -0.92
CA PHE A 144 -9.12 -3.28 -2.31
C PHE A 144 -10.47 -3.37 -3.08
N PRO A 145 -11.51 -2.62 -2.65
CA PRO A 145 -12.80 -2.66 -3.31
C PRO A 145 -12.69 -2.20 -4.77
N GLY A 146 -13.50 -2.80 -5.65
CA GLY A 146 -13.57 -2.44 -7.07
C GLY A 146 -12.40 -2.90 -7.95
N ILE A 147 -11.46 -3.70 -7.42
CA ILE A 147 -10.36 -4.28 -8.20
C ILE A 147 -10.61 -5.77 -8.51
N THR A 148 -10.11 -6.25 -9.65
CA THR A 148 -10.17 -7.68 -9.99
C THR A 148 -9.33 -8.47 -8.98
N ARG A 149 -9.91 -9.54 -8.41
CA ARG A 149 -9.27 -10.36 -7.38
C ARG A 149 -8.86 -11.72 -7.93
N HIS A 150 -7.65 -12.14 -7.59
CA HIS A 150 -7.04 -13.41 -7.93
C HIS A 150 -6.60 -14.15 -6.67
N GLN A 151 -6.55 -15.48 -6.77
CA GLN A 151 -5.94 -16.32 -5.75
C GLN A 151 -4.49 -16.59 -6.14
N LEU A 152 -3.59 -16.43 -5.16
CA LEU A 152 -2.22 -16.90 -5.31
C LEU A 152 -2.23 -18.43 -5.40
N PRO A 153 -1.35 -19.02 -6.22
CA PRO A 153 -1.29 -20.46 -6.44
C PRO A 153 -0.62 -21.23 -5.29
N PHE A 154 -0.42 -20.57 -4.15
CA PHE A 154 0.21 -21.11 -2.96
C PHE A 154 -0.43 -20.54 -1.70
N LYS A 155 -0.18 -21.30 -0.62
CA LYS A 155 -0.72 -21.06 0.69
C LYS A 155 -0.01 -19.95 1.47
N ASN A 156 -0.71 -19.32 2.40
CA ASN A 156 -0.15 -18.37 3.35
C ASN A 156 0.69 -19.13 4.38
N GLY A 157 2.00 -19.09 4.19
CA GLY A 157 2.95 -19.71 5.10
C GLY A 157 4.19 -20.21 4.39
N TYR A 158 5.28 -20.31 5.15
CA TYR A 158 6.58 -20.68 4.60
C TYR A 158 6.54 -22.01 3.85
N SER A 159 5.91 -23.05 4.40
CA SER A 159 5.87 -24.37 3.76
C SER A 159 5.23 -24.35 2.37
N GLY A 160 4.10 -23.68 2.20
CA GLY A 160 3.39 -23.61 0.93
C GLY A 160 4.14 -22.81 -0.14
N MET A 161 4.86 -21.76 0.27
CA MET A 161 5.72 -21.01 -0.65
C MET A 161 7.03 -21.75 -0.95
N GLU A 162 7.68 -22.36 0.05
CA GLU A 162 8.94 -23.10 -0.12
C GLU A 162 8.79 -24.37 -0.97
N GLU A 163 7.59 -24.98 -0.99
CA GLU A 163 7.27 -26.09 -1.89
C GLU A 163 7.41 -25.70 -3.37
N ILE A 164 7.13 -24.43 -3.70
CA ILE A 164 7.16 -23.93 -5.07
C ILE A 164 8.48 -23.19 -5.36
N ALA A 165 8.94 -22.34 -4.45
CA ALA A 165 10.08 -21.44 -4.63
C ALA A 165 11.43 -22.02 -4.18
N GLY A 166 11.43 -23.17 -3.51
CA GLY A 166 12.59 -23.69 -2.80
C GLY A 166 12.77 -23.10 -1.40
N SER A 167 13.76 -23.60 -0.68
CA SER A 167 14.00 -23.27 0.73
C SER A 167 14.44 -21.82 0.91
N ARG A 168 13.82 -21.11 1.87
CA ARG A 168 14.14 -19.70 2.16
C ARG A 168 15.57 -19.49 2.64
N ARG A 169 16.25 -20.54 3.09
CA ARG A 169 17.67 -20.50 3.47
C ARG A 169 18.59 -20.31 2.27
N ASP A 170 18.10 -20.62 1.08
CA ASP A 170 18.82 -20.55 -0.19
C ASP A 170 18.36 -19.35 -1.03
N ILE A 171 17.46 -18.52 -0.49
CA ILE A 171 16.93 -17.31 -1.12
C ILE A 171 17.64 -16.10 -0.53
N SER A 172 18.42 -15.40 -1.36
CA SER A 172 19.04 -14.12 -0.99
C SER A 172 17.98 -13.08 -0.61
N LEU A 173 18.28 -12.29 0.42
CA LEU A 173 17.51 -11.13 0.84
C LEU A 173 18.36 -9.87 0.63
N GLY A 174 17.74 -8.80 0.17
CA GLY A 174 18.42 -7.53 -0.06
C GLY A 174 17.54 -6.55 -0.83
N MET A 175 18.01 -5.30 -0.95
CA MET A 175 17.24 -4.26 -1.62
C MET A 175 17.09 -4.52 -3.11
N SER A 176 18.13 -5.05 -3.77
CA SER A 176 18.06 -5.42 -5.19
C SER A 176 17.05 -6.55 -5.42
N GLU A 177 17.03 -7.52 -4.51
CA GLU A 177 16.09 -8.63 -4.52
C GLU A 177 14.67 -8.15 -4.29
N LEU A 178 14.45 -7.24 -3.33
CA LEU A 178 13.12 -6.65 -3.10
C LEU A 178 12.65 -5.81 -4.30
N ASP A 179 13.55 -5.04 -4.94
CA ASP A 179 13.28 -4.25 -6.14
C ASP A 179 12.77 -5.14 -7.29
N GLU A 180 13.49 -6.23 -7.57
CA GLU A 180 13.13 -7.24 -8.56
C GLU A 180 11.82 -7.96 -8.17
N CYS A 181 11.63 -8.27 -6.88
CA CYS A 181 10.41 -8.90 -6.41
C CYS A 181 9.16 -8.06 -6.66
N ILE A 182 9.24 -6.74 -6.44
CA ILE A 182 8.13 -5.82 -6.70
C ILE A 182 7.73 -5.89 -8.18
N LYS A 183 8.71 -6.01 -9.09
CA LYS A 183 8.45 -6.19 -10.53
C LYS A 183 7.72 -7.49 -10.83
N HIS A 184 8.22 -8.61 -10.32
CA HIS A 184 7.60 -9.93 -10.53
C HIS A 184 6.17 -10.03 -9.97
N LEU A 185 5.92 -9.40 -8.82
CA LEU A 185 4.60 -9.32 -8.19
C LEU A 185 3.69 -8.34 -8.95
N HIS A 186 4.23 -7.22 -9.44
CA HIS A 186 3.48 -6.27 -10.26
C HIS A 186 3.04 -6.89 -11.60
N ASP A 187 3.94 -7.60 -12.26
CA ASP A 187 3.72 -8.17 -13.59
C ASP A 187 3.06 -9.55 -13.56
N LEU A 188 2.77 -10.08 -12.36
CA LEU A 188 2.13 -11.38 -12.13
C LEU A 188 2.78 -12.52 -12.92
N THR A 189 4.09 -12.66 -12.71
CA THR A 189 4.91 -13.67 -13.38
C THR A 189 4.61 -15.11 -12.94
N ASP A 190 5.46 -16.07 -13.27
CA ASP A 190 5.22 -17.48 -12.97
C ASP A 190 5.11 -17.77 -11.46
N ASN A 191 4.44 -18.88 -11.13
CA ASN A 191 4.15 -19.26 -9.74
C ASN A 191 5.40 -19.37 -8.85
N SER A 192 6.53 -19.84 -9.40
CA SER A 192 7.79 -19.96 -8.65
C SER A 192 8.36 -18.59 -8.33
N SER A 193 8.38 -17.69 -9.30
CA SER A 193 8.76 -16.29 -9.09
C SER A 193 7.84 -15.61 -8.07
N LEU A 194 6.52 -15.75 -8.19
CA LEU A 194 5.58 -15.18 -7.22
C LEU A 194 5.79 -15.69 -5.79
N ALA A 195 5.96 -17.00 -5.61
CA ALA A 195 6.21 -17.61 -4.31
C ALA A 195 7.53 -17.12 -3.70
N ARG A 196 8.60 -17.08 -4.52
CA ARG A 196 9.92 -16.57 -4.11
C ARG A 196 9.82 -15.10 -3.68
N CYS A 197 9.11 -14.29 -4.44
CA CYS A 197 8.97 -12.86 -4.18
C CYS A 197 8.14 -12.58 -2.92
N MET A 198 7.11 -13.38 -2.66
CA MET A 198 6.38 -13.31 -1.40
C MET A 198 7.22 -13.73 -0.20
N LEU A 199 8.08 -14.75 -0.31
CA LEU A 199 9.03 -15.10 0.76
C LEU A 199 10.00 -13.96 1.09
N ILE A 200 10.53 -13.28 0.07
CA ILE A 200 11.43 -12.13 0.26
C ILE A 200 10.66 -10.97 0.91
N THR A 201 9.48 -10.65 0.39
CA THR A 201 8.64 -9.56 0.90
C THR A 201 8.21 -9.79 2.35
N ILE A 202 7.80 -11.01 2.71
CA ILE A 202 7.43 -11.37 4.08
C ILE A 202 8.62 -11.21 5.03
N GLN A 203 9.80 -11.71 4.65
CA GLN A 203 10.99 -11.60 5.50
C GLN A 203 11.47 -10.15 5.66
N MET A 204 11.42 -9.37 4.59
CA MET A 204 11.89 -7.97 4.58
C MET A 204 10.85 -6.95 5.08
N VAL A 205 9.61 -7.36 5.31
CA VAL A 205 8.58 -6.47 5.86
C VAL A 205 8.00 -7.04 7.14
N ALA A 206 7.27 -8.15 7.08
CA ALA A 206 6.57 -8.70 8.23
C ALA A 206 7.54 -9.18 9.33
N GLU A 207 8.58 -9.96 8.98
CA GLU A 207 9.55 -10.42 9.98
C GLU A 207 10.42 -9.27 10.49
N ALA A 208 10.83 -8.35 9.61
CA ALA A 208 11.55 -7.14 10.00
C ALA A 208 10.74 -6.23 10.94
N VAL A 209 9.41 -6.26 10.86
CA VAL A 209 8.53 -5.57 11.81
C VAL A 209 8.50 -6.31 13.15
N ARG A 210 8.34 -7.63 13.16
CA ARG A 210 8.34 -8.43 14.40
C ARG A 210 9.66 -8.36 15.16
N TYR A 211 10.78 -8.35 14.44
CA TYR A 211 12.10 -8.55 15.00
C TYR A 211 13.07 -7.43 14.61
N ARG A 212 13.88 -6.99 15.57
CA ARG A 212 14.93 -5.98 15.34
C ARG A 212 16.21 -6.55 14.74
N TYR A 213 16.36 -7.88 14.79
CA TYR A 213 17.57 -8.62 14.41
C TYR A 213 17.63 -8.83 12.90
#